data_AF-A0A7C3CCU1-F1
#
_entry.id   AF-A0A7C3CCU1-F1
#
_cell.length_a   1.000
_cell.length_b   1.000
_cell.length_c   1.000
_cell.angle_alpha   90.00
_cell.angle_beta   90.00
_cell.angle_gamma   90.00
#
_symmetry.space_group_name_H-M   'P 1'
#
loop_
_entity.id
_entity.type
_entity.pdbx_description
1 polymer ?
#
loop_
_entity_poly.entity_id
_entity_poly.type
_entity_poly.pdbx_seq_one_letter_code
_entity_poly.pdbx_strand_id
1 'polypeptide(L)'
;MRTLLLPFVWVLNGFLVSLYVLAAHIAVLLAVAAAFYVSTVVPQEQRRHALAAATLASLGVLFSPPMLAFMVAAMSAVGAVAVRVERYNPYTLSWRMVGALGLYGMMLLGFALYTALGGFHSAELGASYLDAIIKIAVYAYPLGFLALAAQALWVHPPMPGGRPEDLVTTVRTRGKQE
;
A
#
# COMPACT_ATOMS: atom_id res chain seq x y z
N MET A 1 25.48 1.86 -42.08
CA MET A 1 24.91 1.03 -40.98
C MET A 1 24.26 1.89 -39.88
N ARG A 2 24.97 2.85 -39.27
CA ARG A 2 24.44 3.75 -38.22
C ARG A 2 23.18 4.55 -38.64
N THR A 3 23.13 5.03 -39.88
CA THR A 3 22.02 5.79 -40.46
C THR A 3 20.76 4.96 -40.73
N LEU A 4 20.92 3.64 -40.98
CA LEU A 4 19.81 2.71 -41.20
C LEU A 4 19.21 2.19 -39.89
N LEU A 5 19.98 2.22 -38.80
CA LEU A 5 19.50 1.83 -37.46
C LEU A 5 18.69 2.93 -36.78
N LEU A 6 18.92 4.20 -37.13
CA LEU A 6 18.23 5.36 -36.55
C LEU A 6 16.70 5.25 -36.62
N PRO A 7 16.07 4.96 -37.77
CA PRO A 7 14.62 4.78 -37.85
C PRO A 7 14.11 3.65 -36.96
N PHE A 8 14.85 2.53 -36.90
CA PHE A 8 14.48 1.39 -36.06
C PHE A 8 14.54 1.73 -34.56
N VAL A 9 15.59 2.43 -34.13
CA VAL A 9 15.72 2.91 -32.75
C VAL A 9 14.57 3.85 -32.38
N TRP A 10 14.18 4.75 -33.30
CA TRP A 10 13.05 5.65 -33.08
C TRP A 10 11.71 4.91 -32.93
N VAL A 11 11.44 3.93 -33.82
CA VAL A 11 10.22 3.12 -33.75
C VAL A 11 10.19 2.29 -32.47
N LEU A 12 11.29 1.63 -32.12
CA LEU A 12 11.39 0.85 -30.89
C LEU A 12 11.22 1.74 -29.65
N ASN A 13 11.86 2.91 -29.62
CA ASN A 13 11.71 3.86 -28.53
C ASN A 13 10.26 4.34 -28.37
N GLY A 14 9.60 4.70 -29.48
CA GLY A 14 8.18 5.08 -29.46
C GLY A 14 7.27 3.95 -28.95
N PHE A 15 7.54 2.72 -29.35
CA PHE A 15 6.83 1.55 -28.85
C PHE A 15 7.05 1.33 -27.34
N LEU A 16 8.29 1.42 -26.86
CA LEU A 16 8.62 1.31 -25.43
C LEU A 16 7.97 2.41 -24.59
N VAL A 17 7.97 3.66 -25.07
CA VAL A 17 7.25 4.76 -24.43
C VAL A 17 5.75 4.48 -24.35
N SER A 18 5.17 3.95 -25.43
CA SER A 18 3.74 3.59 -25.46
C SER A 18 3.43 2.49 -24.43
N LEU A 19 4.25 1.45 -24.35
CA LEU A 19 4.10 0.39 -23.35
C LEU A 19 4.27 0.92 -21.91
N TYR A 20 5.24 1.80 -21.69
CA TYR A 20 5.46 2.43 -20.39
C TYR A 20 4.26 3.27 -19.95
N VAL A 21 3.74 4.11 -20.84
CA VAL A 21 2.56 4.94 -20.56
C VAL A 21 1.34 4.06 -20.32
N LEU A 22 1.15 3.00 -21.11
CA LEU A 22 0.07 2.04 -20.88
C LEU A 22 0.18 1.38 -19.50
N ALA A 23 1.37 0.88 -19.15
CA ALA A 23 1.62 0.27 -17.84
C ALA A 23 1.37 1.26 -16.69
N ALA A 24 1.74 2.53 -16.86
CA ALA A 24 1.48 3.58 -15.88
C ALA A 24 -0.03 3.78 -15.62
N HIS A 25 -0.84 3.81 -16.68
CA HIS A 25 -2.29 3.95 -16.53
C HIS A 25 -2.93 2.71 -15.91
N ILE A 26 -2.48 1.51 -16.32
CA ILE A 26 -2.93 0.25 -15.71
C ILE A 26 -2.61 0.24 -14.21
N ALA A 27 -1.42 0.71 -13.81
CA ALA A 27 -1.02 0.78 -12.41
C ALA A 27 -1.98 1.67 -11.59
N VAL A 28 -2.35 2.84 -12.11
CA VAL A 28 -3.31 3.75 -11.46
C VAL A 28 -4.68 3.09 -11.34
N LEU A 29 -5.18 2.48 -12.42
CA LEU A 29 -6.48 1.79 -12.40
C LEU A 29 -6.51 0.65 -11.37
N LEU A 30 -5.45 -0.17 -11.34
CA LEU A 30 -5.30 -1.24 -10.35
C LEU A 30 -5.22 -0.69 -8.93
N ALA A 31 -4.48 0.39 -8.70
CA ALA A 31 -4.36 1.03 -7.40
C ALA A 31 -5.72 1.51 -6.88
N VAL A 32 -6.48 2.24 -7.72
CA VAL A 32 -7.82 2.74 -7.37
C VAL A 32 -8.76 1.56 -7.11
N ALA A 33 -8.82 0.59 -8.02
CA ALA A 33 -9.70 -0.56 -7.87
C ALA A 33 -9.37 -1.36 -6.60
N ALA A 34 -8.09 -1.62 -6.32
CA ALA A 34 -7.65 -2.35 -5.13
C ALA A 34 -7.94 -1.55 -3.85
N ALA A 35 -7.71 -0.24 -3.85
CA ALA A 35 -8.00 0.62 -2.70
C ALA A 35 -9.50 0.63 -2.37
N PHE A 36 -10.38 0.74 -3.37
CA PHE A 36 -11.83 0.67 -3.13
C PHE A 36 -12.31 -0.72 -2.77
N TYR A 37 -11.66 -1.77 -3.29
CA TYR A 37 -11.95 -3.16 -2.92
C TYR A 37 -11.76 -3.40 -1.41
N VAL A 38 -10.83 -2.71 -0.75
CA VAL A 38 -10.65 -2.78 0.71
C VAL A 38 -11.95 -2.51 1.47
N SER A 39 -12.78 -1.56 1.02
CA SER A 39 -14.06 -1.25 1.66
C SER A 39 -15.06 -2.42 1.67
N THR A 40 -14.87 -3.40 0.79
CA THR A 40 -15.70 -4.62 0.74
C THR A 40 -15.22 -5.70 1.71
N VAL A 41 -13.94 -5.65 2.11
CA VAL A 41 -13.29 -6.64 2.97
C VAL A 41 -13.41 -6.28 4.45
N VAL A 42 -13.45 -4.99 4.77
CA VAL A 42 -13.51 -4.53 6.16
C VAL A 42 -14.92 -4.63 6.77
N PRO A 43 -15.02 -4.71 8.12
CA PRO A 43 -16.30 -4.66 8.84
C PRO A 43 -17.13 -3.41 8.50
N GLN A 44 -18.46 -3.50 8.62
CA GLN A 44 -19.38 -2.43 8.21
C GLN A 44 -19.11 -1.10 8.92
N GLU A 45 -18.70 -1.17 10.19
CA GLU A 45 -18.39 -0.02 11.04
C GLU A 45 -17.16 0.76 10.52
N GLN A 46 -16.24 0.06 9.84
CA GLN A 46 -15.00 0.63 9.31
C GLN A 46 -15.14 1.12 7.86
N ARG A 47 -16.23 0.78 7.15
CA ARG A 47 -16.40 1.07 5.71
C ARG A 47 -16.24 2.54 5.36
N ARG A 48 -16.80 3.44 6.16
CA ARG A 48 -16.68 4.90 5.92
C ARG A 48 -15.22 5.36 5.96
N HIS A 49 -14.44 4.85 6.92
CA HIS A 49 -13.03 5.14 7.05
C HIS A 49 -12.21 4.51 5.92
N ALA A 50 -12.56 3.29 5.51
CA ALA A 50 -11.94 2.62 4.37
C ALA A 50 -12.19 3.37 3.06
N LEU A 51 -13.41 3.87 2.83
CA LEU A 51 -13.72 4.70 1.66
C LEU A 51 -12.95 6.02 1.68
N ALA A 52 -12.83 6.67 2.84
CA ALA A 52 -12.03 7.89 2.98
C ALA A 52 -10.54 7.62 2.69
N ALA A 53 -9.98 6.53 3.24
CA ALA A 53 -8.61 6.11 2.98
C ALA A 53 -8.38 5.76 1.50
N ALA A 54 -9.32 5.05 0.88
CA ALA A 54 -9.25 4.71 -0.55
C ALA A 54 -9.30 5.95 -1.44
N THR A 55 -10.12 6.94 -1.07
CA THR A 55 -10.20 8.22 -1.77
C THR A 55 -8.89 8.98 -1.66
N LEU A 56 -8.33 9.10 -0.45
CA LEU A 56 -7.03 9.74 -0.23
C LEU A 56 -5.90 9.04 -1.01
N ALA A 57 -5.85 7.70 -0.97
CA ALA A 57 -4.85 6.95 -1.72
C ALA A 57 -5.01 7.12 -3.24
N SER A 58 -6.25 7.13 -3.74
CA SER A 58 -6.55 7.33 -5.16
C SER A 58 -6.12 8.72 -5.63
N LEU A 59 -6.43 9.76 -4.85
CA LEU A 59 -5.96 11.12 -5.12
C LEU A 59 -4.44 11.20 -5.07
N GLY A 60 -3.81 10.60 -4.05
CA GLY A 60 -2.36 10.56 -3.91
C GLY A 60 -1.66 9.94 -5.12
N VAL A 61 -2.17 8.82 -5.62
CA VAL A 61 -1.64 8.12 -6.79
C VAL A 61 -1.82 8.93 -8.07
N LEU A 62 -2.96 9.62 -8.24
CA LEU A 62 -3.25 10.41 -9.43
C LEU A 62 -2.23 11.54 -9.66
N PHE A 63 -1.71 12.12 -8.58
CA PHE A 63 -0.74 13.22 -8.62
C PHE A 63 0.71 12.77 -8.39
N SER A 64 0.96 11.46 -8.31
CA SER A 64 2.27 10.89 -8.00
C SER A 64 2.88 10.17 -9.20
N PRO A 65 4.21 9.92 -9.20
CA PRO A 65 4.85 9.07 -10.20
C PRO A 65 4.19 7.68 -10.29
N PRO A 66 4.06 7.08 -11.48
CA PRO A 66 3.32 5.83 -11.69
C PRO A 66 3.80 4.65 -10.83
N MET A 67 5.09 4.61 -10.47
CA MET A 67 5.66 3.57 -9.62
C MET A 67 4.94 3.47 -8.25
N LEU A 68 4.46 4.61 -7.72
CA LEU A 68 3.78 4.66 -6.43
C LEU A 68 2.36 4.09 -6.48
N ALA A 69 1.75 4.06 -7.66
CA ALA A 69 0.47 3.37 -7.88
C ALA A 69 0.60 1.87 -7.57
N PHE A 70 1.69 1.24 -8.02
CA PHE A 70 1.95 -0.17 -7.72
C PHE A 70 2.10 -0.42 -6.22
N MET A 71 2.68 0.53 -5.47
CA MET A 71 2.79 0.41 -4.01
C MET A 71 1.42 0.44 -3.33
N VAL A 72 0.53 1.36 -3.73
CA VAL A 72 -0.86 1.40 -3.22
C VAL A 72 -1.62 0.13 -3.58
N ALA A 73 -1.48 -0.35 -4.81
CA ALA A 73 -2.10 -1.60 -5.26
C ALA A 73 -1.60 -2.79 -4.42
N ALA A 74 -0.30 -2.89 -4.20
CA ALA A 74 0.31 -3.95 -3.39
C ALA A 74 -0.15 -3.90 -1.93
N MET A 75 -0.11 -2.72 -1.30
CA MET A 75 -0.59 -2.53 0.08
C MET A 75 -2.06 -2.93 0.21
N SER A 76 -2.90 -2.49 -0.73
CA SER A 76 -4.35 -2.77 -0.72
C SER A 76 -4.63 -4.26 -0.92
N ALA A 77 -3.96 -4.89 -1.88
CA ALA A 77 -4.14 -6.31 -2.17
C ALA A 77 -3.64 -7.19 -1.02
N VAL A 78 -2.41 -6.96 -0.53
CA VAL A 78 -1.84 -7.73 0.58
C VAL A 78 -2.62 -7.50 1.86
N GLY A 79 -3.01 -6.25 2.16
CA GLY A 79 -3.85 -5.95 3.32
C GLY A 79 -5.19 -6.68 3.25
N ALA A 80 -5.86 -6.66 2.10
CA ALA A 80 -7.14 -7.35 1.90
C ALA A 80 -7.00 -8.87 2.07
N VAL A 81 -5.95 -9.47 1.52
CA VAL A 81 -5.64 -10.89 1.72
C VAL A 81 -5.36 -11.18 3.19
N ALA A 82 -4.55 -10.34 3.84
CA ALA A 82 -4.18 -10.53 5.23
C ALA A 82 -5.40 -10.52 6.16
N VAL A 83 -6.32 -9.58 5.99
CA VAL A 83 -7.57 -9.52 6.76
C VAL A 83 -8.45 -10.75 6.55
N ARG A 84 -8.45 -11.34 5.34
CA ARG A 84 -9.24 -12.55 5.07
C ARG A 84 -8.61 -13.83 5.60
N VAL A 85 -7.29 -13.90 5.66
CA VAL A 85 -6.56 -15.08 6.12
C VAL A 85 -6.44 -15.09 7.65
N GLU A 86 -6.34 -13.91 8.26
CA GLU A 86 -6.26 -13.72 9.71
C GLU A 86 -7.50 -14.28 10.44
N ARG A 87 -7.26 -15.15 11.43
CA ARG A 87 -8.34 -15.81 12.20
C ARG A 87 -8.42 -15.35 13.65
N TYR A 88 -7.36 -14.78 14.20
CA TYR A 88 -7.29 -14.44 15.62
C TYR A 88 -7.80 -13.03 15.87
N ASN A 89 -7.38 -12.05 15.07
CA ASN A 89 -7.81 -10.66 15.24
C ASN A 89 -7.93 -9.89 13.90
N PRO A 90 -8.89 -10.30 13.04
CA PRO A 90 -9.10 -9.64 11.75
C PRO A 90 -9.57 -8.18 11.90
N TYR A 91 -10.26 -7.84 13.01
CA TYR A 91 -10.78 -6.49 13.25
C TYR A 91 -9.67 -5.46 13.51
N THR A 92 -8.66 -5.80 14.31
CA THR A 92 -7.51 -4.90 14.52
C THR A 92 -6.64 -4.83 13.27
N LEU A 93 -6.46 -5.95 12.56
CA LEU A 93 -5.69 -5.96 11.31
C LEU A 93 -6.35 -5.10 10.22
N SER A 94 -7.69 -5.13 10.11
CA SER A 94 -8.41 -4.30 9.15
C SER A 94 -8.26 -2.81 9.45
N TRP A 95 -8.30 -2.41 10.71
CA TRP A 95 -8.04 -1.02 11.11
C TRP A 95 -6.61 -0.57 10.79
N ARG A 96 -5.62 -1.43 11.05
CA ARG A 96 -4.21 -1.15 10.69
C ARG A 96 -4.04 -0.95 9.19
N MET A 97 -4.66 -1.81 8.38
CA MET A 97 -4.67 -1.69 6.93
C MET A 97 -5.31 -0.37 6.47
N VAL A 98 -6.52 -0.04 6.96
CA VAL A 98 -7.22 1.19 6.59
C VAL A 98 -6.40 2.43 6.99
N GLY A 99 -5.85 2.43 8.20
CA GLY A 99 -4.97 3.50 8.68
C GLY A 99 -3.71 3.64 7.83
N ALA A 100 -3.04 2.53 7.51
CA ALA A 100 -1.83 2.55 6.68
C ALA A 100 -2.10 3.07 5.26
N LEU A 101 -3.21 2.64 4.65
CA LEU A 101 -3.63 3.11 3.33
C LEU A 101 -3.95 4.61 3.34
N GLY A 102 -4.66 5.09 4.36
CA GLY A 102 -4.99 6.50 4.51
C GLY A 102 -3.76 7.38 4.75
N LEU A 103 -2.88 6.97 5.66
CA LEU A 103 -1.61 7.66 5.93
C LEU A 103 -0.70 7.69 4.71
N TYR A 104 -0.60 6.58 3.97
CA TYR A 104 0.18 6.56 2.75
C TYR A 104 -0.43 7.45 1.67
N GLY A 105 -1.77 7.46 1.52
CA GLY A 105 -2.45 8.38 0.62
C GLY A 105 -2.16 9.85 0.94
N MET A 106 -2.18 10.23 2.23
CA MET A 106 -1.78 11.58 2.66
C MET A 106 -0.30 11.86 2.36
N MET A 107 0.59 10.89 2.60
CA MET A 107 2.01 11.01 2.29
C MET A 107 2.25 11.23 0.78
N LEU A 108 1.51 10.51 -0.07
CA LEU A 108 1.56 10.69 -1.52
C LEU A 108 1.06 12.07 -1.95
N LEU A 109 -0.01 12.58 -1.35
CA LEU A 109 -0.48 13.95 -1.63
C LEU A 109 0.56 14.99 -1.19
N GLY A 110 1.16 14.81 -0.02
CA GLY A 110 2.25 15.67 0.46
C GLY A 110 3.48 15.61 -0.45
N PHE A 111 3.84 14.42 -0.92
CA PHE A 111 4.92 14.21 -1.88
C PHE A 111 4.62 14.85 -3.23
N ALA A 112 3.40 14.68 -3.76
CA ALA A 112 2.95 15.30 -4.99
C ALA A 112 3.05 16.82 -4.89
N LEU A 113 2.53 17.42 -3.81
CA LEU A 113 2.64 18.86 -3.55
C LEU A 113 4.10 19.29 -3.45
N TYR A 114 4.92 18.55 -2.71
CA TYR A 114 6.37 18.81 -2.58
C TYR A 114 7.06 18.84 -3.95
N THR A 115 6.79 17.86 -4.82
CA THR A 115 7.36 17.81 -6.16
C THR A 115 6.81 18.92 -7.07
N ALA A 116 5.52 19.26 -6.95
CA ALA A 116 4.87 20.31 -7.73
C ALA A 116 5.39 21.71 -7.38
N LEU A 117 5.74 21.95 -6.11
CA LEU A 117 6.42 23.16 -5.66
C LEU A 117 7.91 23.20 -6.06
N GLY A 118 8.36 22.20 -6.80
CA GLY A 118 9.73 22.09 -7.25
C GLY A 118 10.66 21.80 -6.09
N GLY A 119 10.33 20.89 -5.18
CA GLY A 119 11.26 20.25 -4.23
C GLY A 119 12.15 21.18 -3.38
N PHE A 120 13.20 20.61 -2.77
CA PHE A 120 14.27 21.38 -2.15
C PHE A 120 15.45 21.46 -3.12
N HIS A 121 15.76 22.66 -3.64
CA HIS A 121 16.81 22.86 -4.66
C HIS A 121 17.97 23.76 -4.21
N SER A 122 18.13 24.05 -2.92
CA SER A 122 19.33 24.76 -2.44
C SER A 122 20.53 23.83 -2.36
N ALA A 123 21.73 24.34 -2.64
CA ALA A 123 23.00 23.63 -2.46
C ALA A 123 23.38 23.42 -0.98
N GLU A 124 22.47 23.71 -0.06
CA GLU A 124 22.65 23.51 1.37
C GLU A 124 22.51 22.03 1.70
N LEU A 125 23.47 21.50 2.47
CA LEU A 125 23.46 20.09 2.91
C LEU A 125 22.12 19.67 3.52
N GLY A 126 21.46 20.55 4.28
CA GLY A 126 20.16 20.27 4.90
C GLY A 126 19.03 20.01 3.90
N ALA A 127 18.95 20.78 2.82
CA ALA A 127 17.94 20.64 1.77
C ALA A 127 18.08 19.29 1.04
N SER A 128 19.30 18.93 0.68
CA SER A 128 19.60 17.64 0.02
C SER A 128 19.26 16.43 0.91
N TYR A 129 19.50 16.54 2.22
CA TYR A 129 19.19 15.48 3.18
C TYR A 129 17.67 15.28 3.35
N LEU A 130 16.91 16.37 3.43
CA LEU A 130 15.44 16.30 3.50
C LEU A 130 14.82 15.73 2.23
N ASP A 131 15.30 16.13 1.05
CA ASP A 131 14.86 15.55 -0.24
C ASP A 131 15.10 14.03 -0.29
N ALA A 132 16.27 13.58 0.17
CA ALA A 132 16.60 12.17 0.26
C ALA A 132 15.66 11.42 1.22
N ILE A 133 15.41 11.96 2.43
CA ILE A 133 14.49 11.36 3.40
C ILE A 133 13.09 11.22 2.81
N ILE A 134 12.56 12.27 2.17
CA ILE A 134 11.22 12.25 1.58
C ILE A 134 11.12 11.15 0.53
N LYS A 135 12.09 11.08 -0.39
CA LYS A 135 12.13 10.05 -1.43
C LYS A 135 12.20 8.65 -0.82
N ILE A 136 13.08 8.43 0.16
CA ILE A 136 13.20 7.13 0.84
C ILE A 136 11.90 6.78 1.56
N ALA A 137 11.30 7.71 2.31
CA ALA A 137 10.11 7.46 3.11
C ALA A 137 8.92 6.97 2.27
N VAL A 138 8.73 7.58 1.09
CA VAL A 138 7.64 7.22 0.16
C VAL A 138 7.77 5.78 -0.35
N TYR A 139 8.97 5.21 -0.45
CA TYR A 139 9.18 3.81 -0.81
C TYR A 139 9.31 2.86 0.39
N ALA A 140 9.87 3.35 1.51
CA ALA A 140 10.09 2.55 2.71
C ALA A 140 8.78 2.27 3.46
N TYR A 141 7.82 3.22 3.46
CA TYR A 141 6.57 3.08 4.19
C TYR A 141 5.73 1.87 3.73
N PRO A 142 5.47 1.66 2.42
CA PRO A 142 4.78 0.46 1.94
C PRO A 142 5.48 -0.83 2.35
N LEU A 143 6.81 -0.87 2.26
CA LEU A 143 7.60 -2.04 2.63
C LEU A 143 7.46 -2.36 4.13
N GLY A 144 7.50 -1.33 4.98
CA GLY A 144 7.26 -1.48 6.41
C GLY A 144 5.85 -2.03 6.70
N PHE A 145 4.84 -1.52 6.01
CA PHE A 145 3.48 -2.06 6.13
C PHE A 145 3.40 -3.53 5.70
N LEU A 146 4.00 -3.90 4.57
CA LEU A 146 4.00 -5.28 4.06
C LEU A 146 4.71 -6.23 5.03
N ALA A 147 5.83 -5.80 5.62
CA ALA A 147 6.53 -6.57 6.65
C ALA A 147 5.66 -6.79 7.89
N LEU A 148 4.96 -5.75 8.36
CA LEU A 148 4.05 -5.85 9.50
C LEU A 148 2.82 -6.73 9.20
N ALA A 149 2.30 -6.68 7.97
CA ALA A 149 1.20 -7.55 7.53
C ALA A 149 1.65 -9.02 7.48
N ALA A 150 2.84 -9.29 6.95
CA ALA A 150 3.43 -10.64 6.96
C ALA A 150 3.68 -11.14 8.38
N GLN A 151 4.22 -10.28 9.26
CA GLN A 151 4.41 -10.60 10.67
C GLN A 151 3.09 -10.95 11.34
N ALA A 152 2.03 -10.18 11.09
CA ALA A 152 0.71 -10.44 11.66
C ALA A 152 0.18 -11.83 11.27
N LEU A 153 0.41 -12.26 10.03
CA LEU A 153 -0.05 -13.56 9.52
C LEU A 153 0.77 -14.76 10.02
N TRP A 154 2.06 -14.58 10.25
CA TRP A 154 2.98 -15.70 10.49
C TRP A 154 3.43 -15.81 11.94
N VAL A 155 3.42 -14.71 12.68
CA VAL A 155 3.86 -14.65 14.07
C VAL A 155 2.64 -14.70 14.97
N HIS A 156 1.96 -15.85 14.98
CA HIS A 156 0.94 -16.15 15.98
C HIS A 156 1.58 -16.91 17.15
N PRO A 157 1.37 -16.49 18.42
CA PRO A 157 1.85 -17.26 19.56
C PRO A 157 1.17 -18.65 19.58
N PRO A 158 1.90 -19.72 19.92
CA PRO A 158 1.31 -21.05 20.02
C PRO A 158 0.27 -21.04 21.15
N MET A 159 -1.00 -21.17 20.79
CA MET A 159 -2.09 -21.17 21.76
C MET A 159 -2.50 -22.61 22.11
N PRO A 160 -2.79 -22.92 23.40
CA PRO A 160 -3.33 -24.23 23.79
C PRO A 160 -4.63 -24.49 23.02
N GLY A 161 -4.71 -25.62 22.31
CA GLY A 161 -5.86 -25.98 21.47
C GLY A 161 -5.69 -25.64 19.97
N GLY A 162 -4.66 -24.90 19.57
CA GLY A 162 -4.30 -24.69 18.16
C GLY A 162 -5.23 -23.77 17.36
N ARG A 163 -6.56 -23.95 17.43
CA ARG A 163 -7.54 -23.12 16.71
C ARG A 163 -8.19 -22.07 17.61
N PRO A 164 -8.57 -20.90 17.06
CA PRO A 164 -9.30 -19.88 17.81
C PRO A 164 -10.61 -20.39 18.43
N GLU A 165 -11.26 -21.33 17.74
CA GLU A 165 -12.50 -21.98 18.20
C GLU A 165 -12.28 -22.73 19.53
N ASP A 166 -11.13 -23.39 19.66
CA ASP A 166 -10.76 -24.21 20.81
C ASP A 166 -10.38 -23.36 22.03
N LEU A 167 -9.99 -22.09 21.82
CA LEU A 167 -9.73 -21.15 22.90
C LEU A 167 -11.00 -20.73 23.63
N VAL A 168 -12.09 -20.50 22.90
CA VAL A 168 -13.36 -20.09 23.52
C VAL A 168 -13.90 -21.19 24.41
N THR A 169 -13.81 -22.45 23.96
CA THR A 169 -14.16 -23.62 24.76
C THR A 169 -13.22 -23.78 25.95
N THR A 170 -11.89 -23.70 25.75
CA THR A 170 -10.90 -23.86 26.84
C THR A 170 -11.05 -22.77 27.93
N VAL A 171 -11.32 -21.52 27.55
CA VAL A 171 -11.56 -20.44 28.51
C VAL A 171 -12.91 -20.61 29.21
N ARG A 172 -13.97 -21.01 28.48
CA ARG A 172 -15.30 -21.26 29.07
C ARG A 172 -15.33 -22.47 29.99
N THR A 173 -14.52 -23.50 29.76
CA THR A 173 -14.48 -24.71 30.59
C THR A 173 -13.61 -24.55 31.83
N ARG A 174 -12.57 -23.69 31.79
CA ARG A 174 -11.73 -23.38 32.96
C ARG A 174 -12.54 -22.85 34.15
N GLY A 175 -13.58 -22.05 33.92
CA GLY A 175 -14.44 -21.52 34.98
C GLY A 175 -15.53 -22.48 35.49
N LYS A 176 -15.58 -23.73 35.01
CA LYS A 176 -16.59 -24.74 35.41
C LYS A 176 -15.98 -25.93 36.16
N GLN A 177 -14.68 -25.90 36.44
CA GLN A 177 -13.95 -26.97 37.13
C GLN A 177 -13.55 -26.60 38.58
N GLU A 178 -14.05 -25.49 39.10
CA GLU A 178 -14.07 -25.15 40.53
C GLU A 178 -15.50 -25.25 41.06
#